data_AF-A0A1H4XSD0-F1
#
_entry.id   AF-A0A1H4XSD0-F1
#
_cell.length_a   1.000
_cell.length_b   1.000
_cell.length_c   1.000
_cell.angle_alpha   90.00
_cell.angle_beta   90.00
_cell.angle_gamma   90.00
#
_symmetry.space_group_name_H-M   'P 1'
#
loop_
_entity.id
_entity.type
_entity.pdbx_description
1 polymer ?
#
loop_
_entity_poly.entity_id
_entity_poly.type
_entity_poly.pdbx_seq_one_letter_code
_entity_poly.pdbx_strand_id
1 'polypeptide(L)'
;MFFTPFGYLAAFSAALRMANDVAVTVAARSSILAQAAIFPERPLDPEIPRMMSEKLSAVIEGAIGAQHEFAYLAASAMRGDSLPTLMRQTTAVGMAGLRPARRAVRANAKRLSRKT
;
A
#
# COMPACT_ATOMS: atom_id res chain seq x y z
N MET A 1 -31.44 -7.98 7.46
CA MET A 1 -30.30 -7.09 7.82
C MET A 1 -29.95 -6.30 6.56
N PHE A 2 -30.30 -5.01 6.51
CA PHE A 2 -30.13 -4.20 5.30
C PHE A 2 -28.64 -3.90 5.09
N PHE A 3 -28.01 -4.60 4.15
CA PHE A 3 -26.68 -4.27 3.63
C PHE A 3 -26.79 -2.99 2.79
N THR A 4 -26.57 -1.83 3.40
CA THR A 4 -26.57 -0.56 2.68
C THR A 4 -25.19 -0.30 2.04
N PRO A 5 -25.11 0.42 0.91
CA PRO A 5 -23.84 0.81 0.30
C PRO A 5 -22.91 1.56 1.28
N PHE A 6 -23.47 2.24 2.29
CA PHE A 6 -22.72 2.84 3.40
C PHE A 6 -22.01 1.82 4.30
N GLY A 7 -22.62 0.65 4.55
CA GLY A 7 -22.00 -0.44 5.30
C GLY A 7 -20.80 -1.04 4.56
N TYR A 8 -20.87 -1.12 3.23
CA TYR A 8 -19.75 -1.58 2.40
C TYR A 8 -18.57 -0.61 2.44
N LEU A 9 -18.84 0.70 2.40
CA LEU A 9 -17.82 1.75 2.53
C LEU A 9 -17.16 1.75 3.92
N ALA A 10 -17.94 1.57 4.98
CA ALA A 10 -17.41 1.45 6.34
C ALA A 10 -16.55 0.18 6.51
N ALA A 11 -17.01 -0.96 6.01
CA ALA A 11 -16.24 -2.21 6.07
C ALA A 11 -14.96 -2.14 5.23
N PHE A 12 -15.02 -1.56 4.03
CA PHE A 12 -13.86 -1.38 3.15
C PHE A 12 -12.83 -0.41 3.74
N SER A 13 -13.26 0.73 4.28
CA SER A 13 -12.36 1.68 4.94
C SER A 13 -11.72 1.12 6.21
N ALA A 14 -12.47 0.36 7.01
CA ALA A 14 -11.94 -0.35 8.16
C ALA A 14 -10.92 -1.44 7.77
N ALA A 15 -11.22 -2.22 6.73
CA ALA A 15 -10.31 -3.24 6.20
C ALA A 15 -9.01 -2.63 5.64
N LEU A 16 -9.11 -1.49 4.95
CA LEU A 16 -7.94 -0.73 4.47
C LEU A 16 -7.07 -0.22 5.62
N ARG A 17 -7.69 0.32 6.69
CA ARG A 17 -6.96 0.75 7.89
C ARG A 17 -6.25 -0.42 8.56
N MET A 18 -6.96 -1.53 8.81
CA MET A 18 -6.37 -2.73 9.40
C MET A 18 -5.24 -3.30 8.52
N ALA A 19 -5.44 -3.38 7.21
CA ALA A 19 -4.42 -3.87 6.29
C ALA A 19 -3.18 -2.97 6.31
N ASN A 20 -3.36 -1.66 6.41
CA ASN A 20 -2.25 -0.72 6.54
C ASN A 20 -1.50 -0.92 7.87
N ASP A 21 -2.18 -0.93 9.01
CA ASP A 21 -1.57 -1.08 10.34
C ASP A 21 -0.80 -2.41 10.47
N VAL A 22 -1.37 -3.49 9.93
CA VAL A 22 -0.71 -4.81 9.87
C VAL A 22 0.52 -4.75 8.95
N ALA A 23 0.39 -4.15 7.76
CA ALA A 23 1.52 -4.01 6.85
C ALA A 23 2.66 -3.18 7.44
N VAL A 24 2.36 -2.08 8.15
CA VAL A 24 3.36 -1.27 8.86
C VAL A 24 4.09 -2.11 9.89
N THR A 25 3.33 -2.82 10.73
CA THR A 25 3.88 -3.60 11.84
C THR A 25 4.74 -4.76 11.33
N VAL A 26 4.25 -5.51 10.34
CA VAL A 26 4.97 -6.62 9.72
C VAL A 26 6.21 -6.11 8.99
N ALA A 27 6.12 -5.00 8.25
CA ALA A 27 7.27 -4.43 7.57
C ALA A 27 8.35 -3.99 8.58
N ALA A 28 7.98 -3.21 9.60
CA ALA A 28 8.89 -2.74 10.63
C ALA A 28 9.59 -3.89 11.36
N ARG A 29 8.84 -4.92 11.77
CA ARG A 29 9.41 -6.08 12.48
C ARG A 29 10.24 -6.97 11.57
N SER A 30 9.80 -7.21 10.33
CA SER A 30 10.52 -8.08 9.40
C SER A 30 11.87 -7.50 8.98
N SER A 31 12.01 -6.18 8.81
CA SER A 31 13.31 -5.58 8.46
C SER A 31 14.33 -5.65 9.60
N ILE A 32 13.87 -5.45 10.84
CA ILE A 32 14.75 -5.55 12.02
C ILE A 32 15.17 -7.01 12.23
N LEU A 33 14.21 -7.94 12.14
CA LEU A 33 14.49 -9.37 12.25
C LEU A 33 15.39 -9.88 11.13
N ALA A 34 15.18 -9.42 9.89
CA ALA A 34 16.04 -9.81 8.76
C ALA A 34 17.48 -9.30 8.95
N GLN A 35 17.67 -8.08 9.43
CA GLN A 35 19.02 -7.58 9.69
C GLN A 35 19.69 -8.33 10.85
N ALA A 36 18.98 -8.55 11.95
CA ALA A 36 19.49 -9.31 13.10
C ALA A 36 19.84 -10.76 12.72
N ALA A 37 19.10 -11.37 11.79
CA ALA A 37 19.37 -12.73 11.31
C ALA A 37 20.60 -12.81 10.40
N ILE A 38 20.85 -11.80 9.55
CA ILE A 38 21.95 -11.82 8.57
C ILE A 38 23.25 -11.28 9.19
N PHE A 39 23.17 -10.28 10.07
CA PHE A 39 24.32 -9.62 10.68
C PHE A 39 24.11 -9.37 12.18
N PRO A 40 24.12 -10.43 13.02
CA PRO A 40 23.81 -10.33 14.44
C PRO A 40 24.78 -9.42 15.22
N GLU A 41 26.03 -9.36 14.79
CA GLU A 41 27.11 -8.58 15.44
C GLU A 41 27.15 -7.10 15.00
N ARG A 42 26.38 -6.70 13.97
CA ARG A 42 26.43 -5.34 13.42
C ARG A 42 25.33 -4.46 14.01
N PRO A 43 25.63 -3.19 14.35
CA PRO A 43 24.60 -2.24 14.72
C PRO A 43 23.63 -2.02 13.55
N LEU A 44 22.37 -1.70 13.88
CA LEU A 44 21.31 -1.47 12.89
C LEU A 44 21.76 -0.39 11.89
N ASP A 45 21.65 -0.66 10.59
CA ASP A 45 22.06 0.32 9.57
C ASP A 45 21.02 1.47 9.60
N PRO A 46 21.42 2.74 9.84
CA PRO A 46 20.48 3.86 9.86
C PRO A 46 19.73 4.05 8.52
N GLU A 47 20.22 3.44 7.43
CA GLU A 47 19.51 3.42 6.16
C GLU A 47 18.24 2.54 6.19
N ILE A 48 18.17 1.51 7.05
CA ILE A 48 17.01 0.62 7.16
C ILE A 48 15.75 1.33 7.66
N PRO A 49 15.76 2.07 8.79
CA PRO A 49 14.59 2.84 9.21
C PRO A 49 14.22 3.93 8.19
N ARG A 50 15.20 4.51 7.47
CA ARG A 50 14.93 5.45 6.37
C ARG A 50 14.17 4.78 5.22
N MET A 51 14.67 3.65 4.71
CA MET A 51 14.02 2.90 3.64
C MET A 51 12.64 2.40 4.05
N MET A 52 12.44 2.08 5.33
CA MET A 52 11.14 1.73 5.89
C MET A 52 10.17 2.92 5.85
N SER A 53 10.60 4.09 6.30
CA SER A 53 9.81 5.32 6.25
C SER A 53 9.40 5.66 4.81
N GLU A 54 10.32 5.51 3.84
CA GLU A 54 10.02 5.73 2.41
C GLU A 54 8.97 4.72 1.87
N LYS A 55 9.05 3.45 2.26
CA LYS A 55 8.03 2.45 1.90
C LYS A 55 6.68 2.77 2.53
N LEU A 56 6.65 3.17 3.80
CA LEU A 56 5.43 3.53 4.50
C LEU A 56 4.75 4.75 3.88
N SER A 57 5.53 5.80 3.60
CA SER A 57 5.03 6.99 2.90
C SER A 57 4.42 6.63 1.55
N ALA A 58 5.07 5.73 0.80
CA ALA A 58 4.53 5.23 -0.46
C ALA A 58 3.26 4.39 -0.29
N VAL A 59 3.12 3.60 0.77
CA VAL A 59 1.86 2.88 1.07
C VAL A 59 0.73 3.87 1.36
N ILE A 60 0.99 4.92 2.13
CA ILE A 60 0.00 5.97 2.43
C ILE A 60 -0.39 6.72 1.14
N GLU A 61 0.58 7.13 0.31
CA GLU A 61 0.34 7.74 -0.99
C GLU A 61 -0.51 6.81 -1.89
N GLY A 62 -0.20 5.52 -1.90
CA GLY A 62 -0.97 4.50 -2.62
C GLY A 62 -2.39 4.37 -2.09
N ALA A 63 -2.58 4.38 -0.77
CA ALA A 63 -3.90 4.31 -0.16
C ALA A 63 -4.78 5.53 -0.53
N ILE A 64 -4.20 6.72 -0.54
CA ILE A 64 -4.88 7.95 -0.99
C ILE A 64 -5.26 7.84 -2.47
N GLY A 65 -4.32 7.43 -3.33
CA GLY A 65 -4.58 7.23 -4.76
C GLY A 65 -5.67 6.19 -5.03
N ALA A 66 -5.62 5.06 -4.32
CA ALA A 66 -6.63 4.01 -4.42
C ALA A 66 -8.01 4.49 -3.96
N GLN A 67 -8.11 5.26 -2.87
CA GLN A 67 -9.36 5.86 -2.42
C GLN A 67 -9.96 6.81 -3.46
N HIS A 68 -9.12 7.62 -4.09
CA HIS A 68 -9.55 8.56 -5.13
C HIS A 68 -10.15 7.83 -6.34
N GLU A 69 -9.44 6.83 -6.89
CA GLU A 69 -9.94 6.00 -7.99
C GLU A 69 -11.18 5.19 -7.60
N PHE A 70 -11.25 4.75 -6.34
CA PHE A 70 -12.40 4.00 -5.85
C PHE A 70 -13.66 4.85 -5.81
N ALA A 71 -13.55 6.15 -5.49
CA ALA A 71 -14.68 7.07 -5.56
C ALA A 71 -15.24 7.18 -6.99
N TYR A 72 -14.37 7.19 -8.01
CA TYR A 72 -14.80 7.16 -9.41
C TYR A 72 -15.47 5.84 -9.78
N LEU A 73 -14.90 4.71 -9.37
CA LEU A 73 -15.51 3.39 -9.56
C LEU A 73 -16.90 3.30 -8.92
N ALA A 74 -17.04 3.78 -7.68
CA ALA A 74 -18.32 3.80 -6.98
C ALA A 74 -19.35 4.69 -7.70
N ALA A 75 -18.95 5.89 -8.13
CA ALA A 75 -19.81 6.78 -8.90
C ALA A 75 -20.25 6.15 -10.24
N SER A 76 -19.34 5.47 -10.94
CA SER A 76 -19.65 4.75 -12.18
C SER A 76 -20.57 3.55 -11.97
N ALA A 77 -20.40 2.81 -10.89
CA ALA A 77 -21.33 1.74 -10.51
C ALA A 77 -22.73 2.28 -10.20
N MET A 78 -22.82 3.42 -9.49
CA MET A 78 -24.10 4.07 -9.19
C MET A 78 -24.81 4.62 -10.44
N ARG A 79 -24.05 5.03 -11.46
CA ARG A 79 -24.58 5.44 -12.77
C ARG A 79 -25.03 4.27 -13.65
N GLY A 80 -24.71 3.03 -13.28
CA GLY A 80 -25.04 1.85 -14.07
C GLY A 80 -24.11 1.66 -15.27
N ASP A 81 -22.85 2.11 -15.18
CA ASP A 81 -21.87 1.93 -16.26
C ASP A 81 -21.64 0.44 -16.56
N SER A 82 -21.27 0.14 -17.80
CA SER A 82 -21.11 -1.23 -18.29
C SER A 82 -20.04 -2.02 -17.51
N LEU A 83 -20.21 -3.34 -17.38
CA LEU A 83 -19.26 -4.22 -16.71
C LEU A 83 -17.81 -4.07 -17.23
N PRO A 84 -17.54 -3.96 -18.55
CA PRO A 84 -16.19 -3.68 -19.05
C PRO A 84 -15.59 -2.37 -18.51
N THR A 85 -16.40 -1.32 -18.32
CA THR A 85 -15.97 -0.04 -17.75
C THR A 85 -15.59 -0.19 -16.28
N LEU A 86 -16.43 -0.87 -15.50
CA LEU A 86 -16.18 -1.13 -14.08
C LEU A 86 -14.93 -1.98 -13.86
N MET A 87 -14.67 -2.97 -14.73
CA MET A 87 -13.44 -3.78 -14.65
C MET A 87 -12.19 -2.93 -14.89
N ARG A 88 -12.19 -2.05 -15.90
CA ARG A 88 -11.05 -1.14 -16.14
C ARG A 88 -10.82 -0.21 -14.96
N GLN A 89 -11.88 0.37 -14.40
CA GLN A 89 -11.76 1.25 -13.23
C GLN A 89 -11.26 0.50 -12.00
N THR A 90 -11.67 -0.76 -11.80
CA THR A 90 -11.13 -1.61 -10.73
C THR A 90 -9.62 -1.81 -10.90
N THR A 91 -9.13 -2.02 -12.13
CA THR A 91 -7.68 -2.09 -12.37
C THR A 91 -6.98 -0.75 -12.11
N ALA A 92 -7.63 0.38 -12.36
CA ALA A 92 -7.10 1.71 -12.05
C ALA A 92 -6.89 1.90 -10.54
N VAL A 93 -7.86 1.48 -9.71
CA VAL A 93 -7.74 1.46 -8.23
C VAL A 93 -6.52 0.67 -7.79
N GLY A 94 -6.38 -0.57 -8.29
CA GLY A 94 -5.23 -1.43 -7.95
C GLY A 94 -3.89 -0.81 -8.37
N MET A 95 -3.84 -0.19 -9.55
CA MET A 95 -2.63 0.47 -10.05
C MET A 95 -2.29 1.74 -9.27
N ALA A 96 -3.28 2.53 -8.86
CA ALA A 96 -3.06 3.71 -8.03
C ALA A 96 -2.48 3.33 -6.65
N GLY A 97 -2.97 2.24 -6.05
CA GLY A 97 -2.43 1.70 -4.80
C GLY A 97 -0.99 1.16 -4.91
N LEU A 98 -0.68 0.46 -6.00
CA LEU A 98 0.60 -0.26 -6.13
C LEU A 98 1.75 0.58 -6.71
N ARG A 99 1.45 1.60 -7.52
CA ARG A 99 2.48 2.41 -8.21
C ARG A 99 3.47 3.06 -7.25
N PRO A 100 3.05 3.75 -6.17
CA PRO A 100 3.98 4.39 -5.25
C PRO A 100 4.88 3.36 -4.55
N ALA A 101 4.32 2.25 -4.08
CA ALA A 101 5.07 1.18 -3.44
C ALA A 101 6.15 0.59 -4.38
N ARG A 102 5.81 0.34 -5.65
CA ARG A 102 6.78 -0.12 -6.66
C ARG A 102 7.90 0.91 -6.89
N ARG A 103 7.57 2.20 -6.95
CA ARG A 103 8.56 3.28 -7.09
C ARG A 103 9.54 3.29 -5.92
N ALA A 104 9.02 3.23 -4.69
CA ALA A 104 9.84 3.23 -3.47
C ALA A 104 10.75 2.00 -3.39
N VAL A 105 10.22 0.80 -3.69
CA VAL A 105 11.01 -0.44 -3.73
C VAL A 105 12.14 -0.34 -4.77
N ARG A 106 11.86 0.18 -5.96
CA ARG A 106 12.87 0.33 -7.02
C ARG A 106 13.95 1.35 -6.67
N ALA A 107 13.57 2.48 -6.09
CA ALA A 107 14.51 3.50 -5.62
C ALA A 107 15.45 2.92 -4.54
N ASN A 108 14.87 2.18 -3.60
CA ASN A 108 15.57 1.49 -2.54
C ASN A 108 16.55 0.43 -3.06
N ALA A 109 16.12 -0.41 -4.00
CA ALA A 109 16.98 -1.40 -4.63
C ALA A 109 18.19 -0.76 -5.34
N LYS A 110 17.96 0.34 -6.09
CA LYS A 110 19.02 1.09 -6.78
C LYS A 110 20.02 1.73 -5.80
N ARG A 111 19.56 2.08 -4.59
CA ARG A 111 20.40 2.69 -3.56
C ARG A 111 21.28 1.65 -2.89
N LEU A 112 20.71 0.50 -2.54
CA LEU A 112 21.46 -0.64 -2.00
C LEU A 112 22.51 -1.15 -2.99
N SER A 113 22.17 -1.24 -4.28
CA SER A 113 23.11 -1.68 -5.32
C SER A 113 24.26 -0.72 -5.59
N ARG A 114 24.22 0.50 -5.03
CA ARG A 114 25.32 1.49 -5.11
C ARG A 114 26.18 1.53 -3.84
N LYS A 115 25.67 0.98 -2.73
CA LYS A 115 26.34 0.93 -1.42
C LYS A 115 27.13 -0.38 -1.23
N THR A 116 26.83 -1.39 -2.07
CA THR A 116 27.55 -2.68 -2.15
C THR A 116 28.63 -2.57 -3.20
#